data_AF-A0AAW5QZ97-F1
#
_entry.id   AF-A0AAW5QZ97-F1
#
_cell.length_a   1.000
_cell.length_b   1.000
_cell.length_c   1.000
_cell.angle_alpha   90.00
_cell.angle_beta   90.00
_cell.angle_gamma   90.00
#
_symmetry.space_group_name_H-M   'P 1'
#
loop_
_entity.id
_entity.type
_entity.pdbx_description
1 polymer ?
#
loop_
_entity_poly.entity_id
_entity_poly.type
_entity_poly.pdbx_seq_one_letter_code
_entity_poly.pdbx_strand_id
1 'polypeptide(L)'
;MDDGGFAQLEKVLVRACFDARFTQDLLDQGETAAERYGFDEREGRVLTLLLQDGGEGLFALFNVVRAVLETRMLLGATWQAPVTGSSGAEDHQAMGQIARHAG
;
A
#
# COMPACT_ATOMS: atom_id res chain seq x y z
N MET A 1 -13.04 -25.22 -6.53
CA MET A 1 -12.33 -24.24 -7.38
C MET A 1 -11.08 -23.93 -6.60
N ASP A 2 -9.95 -24.38 -7.11
CA ASP A 2 -8.66 -24.03 -6.52
C ASP A 2 -8.37 -22.61 -7.03
N ASP A 3 -8.36 -21.64 -6.14
CA ASP A 3 -8.06 -20.26 -6.49
C ASP A 3 -6.60 -20.26 -6.94
N GLY A 4 -6.35 -20.37 -8.25
CA GLY A 4 -5.03 -20.50 -8.88
C GLY A 4 -4.13 -19.27 -8.76
N GLY A 5 -4.02 -18.74 -7.54
CA GLY A 5 -3.24 -17.60 -7.12
C GLY A 5 -1.97 -18.00 -6.38
N PHE A 6 -1.09 -17.03 -6.22
CA PHE A 6 0.23 -17.17 -5.61
C PHE A 6 0.15 -17.06 -4.08
N ALA A 7 -0.85 -17.70 -3.45
CA ALA A 7 -1.25 -17.40 -2.07
C ALA A 7 -0.13 -17.66 -1.04
N GLN A 8 0.76 -18.63 -1.29
CA GLN A 8 1.87 -18.90 -0.39
C GLN A 8 3.04 -17.96 -0.70
N LEU A 9 3.34 -17.72 -1.98
CA LEU A 9 4.36 -16.77 -2.39
C LEU A 9 4.05 -15.35 -1.90
N GLU A 10 2.79 -14.91 -2.02
CA GLU A 10 2.32 -13.61 -1.52
C GLU A 10 2.58 -13.44 -0.02
N LYS A 11 2.28 -14.46 0.79
CA LYS A 11 2.56 -14.41 2.24
C LYS A 11 4.05 -14.21 2.53
N VAL A 12 4.90 -14.93 1.80
CA VAL A 12 6.36 -14.84 1.96
C VAL A 12 6.87 -13.47 1.50
N LEU A 13 6.40 -12.97 0.36
CA LEU A 13 6.79 -11.65 -0.15
C LEU A 13 6.32 -10.52 0.77
N VAL A 14 5.08 -10.59 1.27
CA VAL A 14 4.54 -9.62 2.24
C VAL A 14 5.38 -9.63 3.51
N ARG A 15 5.74 -10.81 4.04
CA ARG A 15 6.62 -10.88 5.21
C ARG A 15 7.98 -10.26 4.93
N ALA A 16 8.59 -10.58 3.79
CA ALA A 16 9.89 -10.07 3.39
C ALA A 16 9.90 -8.53 3.22
N CYS A 17 8.78 -7.92 2.79
CA CYS A 17 8.65 -6.46 2.75
C CYS A 17 8.84 -5.78 4.12
N PHE A 18 8.50 -6.47 5.23
CA PHE A 18 8.44 -5.86 6.56
C PHE A 18 9.42 -6.49 7.59
N ASP A 19 10.07 -7.59 7.25
CA ASP A 19 11.01 -8.30 8.12
C ASP A 19 12.37 -8.42 7.43
N ALA A 20 13.27 -7.46 7.72
CA ALA A 20 14.59 -7.37 7.08
C ALA A 20 15.46 -8.62 7.35
N ARG A 21 15.30 -9.24 8.53
CA ARG A 21 16.04 -10.46 8.86
C ARG A 21 15.52 -11.63 8.03
N PHE A 22 14.21 -11.78 7.94
CA PHE A 22 13.61 -12.79 7.08
C PHE A 22 13.99 -12.61 5.61
N THR A 23 14.06 -11.38 5.13
CA THR A 23 14.53 -11.09 3.76
C THR A 23 15.95 -11.55 3.55
N GLN A 24 16.86 -11.26 4.49
CA GLN A 24 18.23 -11.74 4.39
C GLN A 24 18.28 -13.27 4.41
N ASP A 25 17.54 -13.91 5.33
CA ASP A 25 17.46 -15.37 5.41
C ASP A 25 16.89 -15.97 4.11
N LEU A 26 15.94 -15.30 3.46
CA LEU A 26 15.35 -15.72 2.19
C LEU A 26 16.35 -15.61 1.02
N LEU A 27 17.13 -14.53 0.98
CA LEU A 27 18.20 -14.34 0.00
C LEU A 27 19.31 -15.38 0.17
N ASP A 28 19.72 -15.63 1.41
CA ASP A 28 20.76 -16.61 1.75
C ASP A 28 20.34 -18.05 1.41
N GLN A 29 19.04 -18.36 1.48
CA GLN A 29 18.50 -19.67 1.11
C GLN A 29 18.43 -19.89 -0.41
N GLY A 30 18.33 -18.82 -1.19
CA GLY A 30 18.29 -18.87 -2.66
C GLY A 30 17.31 -19.92 -3.19
N GLU A 31 17.82 -20.84 -4.01
CA GLU A 31 17.03 -21.88 -4.68
C GLU A 31 16.37 -22.88 -3.71
N THR A 32 16.88 -23.04 -2.49
CA THR A 32 16.33 -23.98 -1.50
C THR A 32 15.11 -23.44 -0.76
N ALA A 33 14.82 -22.14 -0.88
CA ALA A 33 13.67 -21.52 -0.24
C ALA A 33 12.35 -22.17 -0.69
N ALA A 34 12.28 -22.65 -1.94
CA ALA A 34 11.02 -23.14 -2.47
C ALA A 34 10.50 -24.41 -1.81
N GLU A 35 11.39 -25.36 -1.56
CA GLU A 35 11.06 -26.59 -0.82
C GLU A 35 10.71 -26.28 0.64
N ARG A 36 11.43 -25.32 1.24
CA ARG A 36 11.28 -24.97 2.66
C ARG A 36 9.96 -24.31 3.00
N TYR A 37 9.43 -23.49 2.09
CA TYR A 37 8.16 -22.78 2.29
C TYR A 37 6.96 -23.49 1.64
N GLY A 38 7.18 -24.67 1.05
CA GLY A 38 6.13 -25.50 0.46
C GLY A 38 5.45 -24.85 -0.74
N PHE A 39 6.22 -24.14 -1.58
CA PHE A 39 5.67 -23.57 -2.81
C PHE A 39 5.33 -24.66 -3.82
N ASP A 40 4.29 -24.41 -4.61
CA ASP A 40 4.10 -25.19 -5.83
C ASP A 40 5.20 -24.86 -6.88
N GLU A 41 5.25 -25.62 -7.97
CA GLU A 41 6.27 -25.45 -9.00
C GLU A 41 6.24 -24.06 -9.66
N ARG A 42 5.06 -23.44 -9.77
CA ARG A 42 4.88 -22.13 -10.39
C ARG A 42 5.35 -21.01 -9.46
N GLU A 43 4.93 -21.05 -8.21
CA GLU A 43 5.37 -20.15 -7.14
C GLU A 43 6.89 -20.22 -6.94
N GLY A 44 7.44 -21.44 -6.89
CA GLY A 44 8.87 -21.69 -6.76
C GLY A 44 9.67 -21.05 -7.90
N ARG A 45 9.23 -21.22 -9.16
CA ARG A 45 9.89 -20.57 -10.32
C ARG A 45 9.88 -19.04 -10.22
N VAL A 46 8.75 -18.46 -9.81
CA VAL A 46 8.67 -16.99 -9.65
C VAL A 46 9.61 -16.53 -8.53
N LEU A 47 9.66 -17.24 -7.40
CA LEU A 47 10.59 -16.93 -6.34
C LEU A 47 12.05 -17.00 -6.83
N THR A 48 12.42 -18.06 -7.54
CA THR A 48 13.77 -18.20 -8.10
C THR A 48 14.13 -16.98 -8.96
N LEU A 49 13.24 -16.55 -9.86
CA LEU A 49 13.46 -15.34 -10.67
C LEU A 49 13.60 -14.07 -9.83
N LEU A 50 12.85 -13.94 -8.75
CA LEU A 50 12.95 -12.78 -7.85
C LEU A 50 14.27 -12.77 -7.05
N LEU A 51 14.80 -13.95 -6.73
CA LEU A 51 16.04 -14.12 -5.95
C LEU A 51 17.31 -14.16 -6.83
N GLN A 52 17.18 -14.21 -8.16
CA GLN A 52 18.31 -14.12 -9.09
C GLN A 52 19.12 -12.84 -8.89
N ASP A 53 20.39 -12.90 -9.29
CA ASP A 53 21.35 -11.78 -9.26
C ASP A 53 21.42 -11.06 -7.89
N GLY A 54 21.30 -11.85 -6.80
CA GLY A 54 21.34 -11.31 -5.44
C GLY A 54 20.03 -10.68 -4.97
N GLY A 55 18.91 -11.00 -5.63
CA GLY A 55 17.57 -10.55 -5.23
C GLY A 55 17.13 -9.24 -5.86
N GLU A 56 17.71 -8.81 -6.98
CA GLU A 56 17.35 -7.55 -7.64
C GLU A 56 15.85 -7.48 -7.96
N GLY A 57 15.25 -8.59 -8.42
CA GLY A 57 13.82 -8.70 -8.68
C GLY A 57 12.98 -8.51 -7.41
N LEU A 58 13.40 -9.11 -6.30
CA LEU A 58 12.77 -8.94 -4.99
C LEU A 58 12.83 -7.48 -4.51
N PHE A 59 13.99 -6.82 -4.64
CA PHE A 59 14.13 -5.41 -4.26
C PHE A 59 13.33 -4.47 -5.17
N ALA A 60 13.24 -4.75 -6.47
CA ALA A 60 12.38 -4.02 -7.39
C ALA A 60 10.91 -4.10 -6.96
N LEU A 61 10.44 -5.29 -6.59
CA LEU A 61 9.10 -5.50 -6.04
C LEU A 61 8.88 -4.66 -4.77
N PHE A 62 9.83 -4.69 -3.82
CA PHE A 62 9.72 -3.92 -2.58
C PHE A 62 9.66 -2.41 -2.84
N ASN A 63 10.42 -1.90 -3.80
CA ASN A 63 10.37 -0.50 -4.18
C ASN A 63 8.98 -0.11 -4.70
N VAL A 64 8.34 -0.96 -5.50
CA VAL A 64 6.96 -0.73 -5.96
C VAL A 64 5.99 -0.72 -4.79
N VAL A 65 6.06 -1.71 -3.88
CA VAL A 65 5.18 -1.77 -2.70
C VAL A 65 5.35 -0.52 -1.82
N ARG A 66 6.59 -0.11 -1.56
CA ARG A 66 6.90 1.10 -0.80
C ARG A 66 6.34 2.35 -1.47
N ALA A 67 6.55 2.53 -2.78
CA ALA A 67 6.05 3.68 -3.53
C ALA A 67 4.52 3.77 -3.49
N VAL A 68 3.82 2.63 -3.56
CA VAL A 68 2.36 2.58 -3.44
C VAL A 68 1.90 2.99 -2.04
N LEU A 69 2.55 2.49 -0.98
CA LEU A 69 2.23 2.86 0.40
C LEU A 69 2.50 4.34 0.67
N GLU A 70 3.65 4.85 0.25
CA GLU A 70 4.01 6.27 0.36
C GLU A 70 3.00 7.16 -0.37
N THR A 71 2.62 6.78 -1.60
CA THR A 71 1.60 7.51 -2.37
C THR A 71 0.24 7.51 -1.64
N ARG A 72 -0.18 6.37 -1.09
CA ARG A 72 -1.42 6.29 -0.31
C ARG A 72 -1.38 7.16 0.95
N MET A 73 -0.26 7.16 1.67
CA MET A 73 -0.08 8.00 2.86
C MET A 73 -0.12 9.49 2.49
N LEU A 74 0.55 9.87 1.40
CA LEU A 74 0.53 11.25 0.90
C LEU A 74 -0.88 11.67 0.49
N LEU A 75 -1.59 10.86 -0.30
CA LEU A 75 -2.98 11.15 -0.70
C LEU A 75 -3.91 11.24 0.50
N GLY A 76 -3.73 10.38 1.52
CA GLY A 76 -4.50 10.45 2.76
C GLY A 76 -4.19 11.71 3.58
N ALA A 77 -2.93 12.17 3.58
CA ALA A 77 -2.52 13.38 4.28
C ALA A 77 -2.91 14.67 3.54
N THR A 78 -2.96 14.64 2.20
CA THR A 78 -3.38 15.79 1.38
C THR A 78 -4.89 15.84 1.15
N TRP A 79 -5.62 14.76 1.47
CA TRP A 79 -7.07 14.75 1.46
C TRP A 79 -7.62 15.61 2.61
N GLN A 80 -7.86 16.88 2.32
CA GLN A 80 -8.81 17.67 3.09
C GLN A 80 -10.20 17.28 2.62
N ALA A 81 -11.00 16.68 3.52
CA ALA A 81 -12.42 16.49 3.27
C ALA A 81 -13.02 17.83 2.81
N PRO A 82 -13.90 17.85 1.79
CA PRO A 82 -14.53 19.09 1.37
C PRO A 82 -15.16 19.72 2.60
N VAL A 83 -14.72 20.95 2.91
CA VAL A 83 -15.33 21.75 3.96
C VAL A 83 -16.76 21.98 3.51
N THR A 84 -17.67 21.10 3.92
CA THR A 84 -19.10 21.34 3.85
C THR A 84 -19.41 22.35 4.94
N GLY A 85 -18.90 23.56 4.75
CA GLY A 85 -19.37 24.73 5.44
C GLY A 85 -20.82 24.91 5.01
N SER A 86 -21.72 24.63 5.94
CA SER A 86 -23.07 25.15 5.94
C SER A 86 -23.01 26.69 5.96
N SER A 87 -22.75 27.32 4.82
CA SER A 87 -23.12 28.74 4.64
C SER A 87 -24.57 28.77 4.17
N GLY A 88 -25.47 28.55 5.12
CA GLY A 88 -26.89 28.44 4.87
C GLY A 88 -27.71 28.72 6.13
N ALA A 89 -27.25 29.63 6.99
CA ALA A 89 -28.05 30.08 8.13
C ALA A 89 -27.72 31.47 8.70
N GLU A 90 -26.59 32.12 8.38
CA GLU A 90 -26.22 33.37 9.06
C GLU A 90 -26.31 34.65 8.21
N ASP A 91 -26.41 34.57 6.88
CA ASP A 91 -26.51 35.77 6.02
C ASP A 91 -27.91 36.42 6.01
N HIS A 92 -28.94 35.79 6.56
CA HIS A 92 -30.28 36.39 6.64
C HIS A 92 -30.46 37.36 7.81
N GLN A 93 -29.56 37.40 8.79
CA GLN A 93 -29.70 38.30 9.94
C GLN A 93 -29.10 39.70 9.68
N ALA A 94 -28.23 39.85 8.68
CA ALA A 94 -27.63 41.14 8.34
C ALA A 94 -28.56 42.07 7.52
N MET A 95 -29.46 41.53 6.69
CA MET A 95 -30.37 42.37 5.87
C MET A 95 -31.61 42.88 6.62
N GLY A 96 -31.94 42.34 7.80
CA GLY A 96 -33.05 42.82 8.62
C GLY A 96 -32.74 44.06 9.48
N GLN A 97 -31.46 44.37 9.68
CA GLN A 97 -31.03 45.47 10.56
C GLN A 97 -30.81 46.80 9.82
N ILE A 98 -30.53 46.77 8.51
CA ILE A 98 -30.30 47.99 7.73
C ILE A 98 -31.63 48.73 7.44
N ALA A 99 -32.76 48.02 7.43
CA ALA A 99 -34.08 48.60 7.17
C ALA A 99 -34.72 49.35 8.37
N ARG A 100 -34.12 49.29 9.58
CA ARG A 100 -34.69 49.94 10.79
C ARG A 100 -34.07 51.28 11.17
N HIS A 101 -33.13 51.80 10.39
CA HIS A 101 -32.45 53.08 10.67
C HIS A 101 -32.60 54.15 9.58
N ALA A 102 -33.50 53.93 8.61
CA ALA A 102 -33.77 54.89 7.53
C ALA A 102 -35.25 55.37 7.50
N GLY A 103 -35.83 55.60 8.68
CA GLY A 103 -37.17 56.21 8.84
C GLY A 103 -37.11 57.36 9.82
#